data_AF-A0A0G4MER4-F1
#
_entry.id   AF-A0A0G4MER4-F1
#
_cell.length_a   1.000
_cell.length_b   1.000
_cell.length_c   1.000
_cell.angle_alpha   90.00
_cell.angle_beta   90.00
_cell.angle_gamma   90.00
#
_symmetry.space_group_name_H-M   'P 1'
#
loop_
_entity.id
_entity.type
_entity.pdbx_description
1 polymer ?
#
loop_
_entity_poly.entity_id
_entity_poly.type
_entity_poly.pdbx_seq_one_letter_code
_entity_poly.pdbx_strand_id
1 'polypeptide(L)'
;QDYVINFIFRVCSRVPTSFPLGVRRHFARVYHNGGVHSGCAVSASVWWIIYAFAATGSFISKSPVYNVNIPTLVLTYLVLFLLIAILIMAYPTIRAKMHDQFEWTHRFAGWTSVGLVWAHLVLSAQSIASPSQPLGATLARTPS
;
A
#
# COMPACT_ATOMS: atom_id res chain seq x y z
N GLN A 1 6.16 2.97 18.41
CA GLN A 1 5.41 3.95 17.62
C GLN A 1 5.46 5.34 18.26
N ASP A 2 5.28 5.42 19.58
CA ASP A 2 5.19 6.70 20.31
C ASP A 2 6.48 7.51 20.32
N TYR A 3 7.65 6.86 20.35
CA TYR A 3 8.94 7.56 20.31
C TYR A 3 9.17 8.35 19.00
N VAL A 4 8.75 7.79 17.86
CA VAL A 4 8.89 8.44 16.55
C VAL A 4 7.91 9.59 16.42
N ILE A 5 6.66 9.38 16.86
CA ILE A 5 5.61 10.43 16.86
C ILE A 5 6.03 11.59 17.79
N ASN A 6 6.47 11.29 19.02
CA ASN A 6 6.91 12.29 19.98
C ASN A 6 8.15 13.04 19.49
N PHE A 7 9.08 12.36 18.81
CA PHE A 7 10.24 13.02 18.20
C PHE A 7 9.83 14.02 17.11
N ILE A 8 8.94 13.61 16.20
CA ILE A 8 8.41 14.47 15.13
C ILE A 8 7.69 15.70 15.72
N PHE A 9 6.80 15.48 16.69
CA PHE A 9 6.12 16.58 17.39
C PHE A 9 7.11 17.51 18.11
N ARG A 10 8.16 16.96 18.74
CA ARG A 10 9.18 17.72 19.46
C ARG A 10 10.05 18.59 18.53
N VAL A 11 10.30 18.15 17.30
CA VAL A 11 11.03 18.94 16.29
C VAL A 11 10.11 20.02 15.72
N CYS A 12 8.89 19.67 15.30
CA CYS A 12 7.96 20.60 14.66
C CYS A 12 7.40 21.66 15.63
N SER A 13 7.32 21.37 16.93
CA SER A 13 6.92 22.33 17.97
C SER A 13 8.02 23.31 18.37
N ARG A 14 9.27 23.09 17.96
CA ARG A 14 10.42 23.95 18.27
C ARG A 14 10.77 24.97 17.18
N VAL A 15 9.87 25.19 16.23
CA VAL A 15 10.04 26.26 15.24
C VAL A 15 10.11 27.61 15.96
N PRO A 16 11.17 28.42 15.76
CA PRO A 16 11.32 29.72 16.39
C PRO A 16 10.12 30.62 16.11
N THR A 17 9.68 31.39 17.11
CA THR A 17 8.55 32.32 16.96
C THR A 17 8.83 33.44 15.97
N SER A 18 10.11 33.68 15.64
CA SER A 18 10.59 34.63 14.64
C SER A 18 10.32 34.22 13.18
N PHE A 19 9.91 32.98 12.93
CA PHE A 19 9.60 32.52 11.57
C PHE A 19 8.25 33.06 11.08
N PRO A 20 8.08 33.24 9.75
CA PRO A 20 6.81 33.68 9.16
C PRO A 20 5.65 32.78 9.59
N LEU A 21 4.48 33.37 9.81
CA LEU A 21 3.28 32.66 10.25
C LEU A 21 2.90 31.48 9.34
N GLY A 22 3.15 31.58 8.03
CA GLY A 22 2.92 30.49 7.08
C GLY A 22 3.77 29.25 7.36
N VAL A 23 5.04 29.43 7.73
CA VAL A 23 5.96 28.32 8.06
C VAL A 23 5.54 27.68 9.37
N ARG A 24 5.27 28.49 10.41
CA ARG A 24 4.77 28.00 11.70
C ARG A 24 3.44 27.25 11.56
N ARG A 25 2.53 27.71 10.69
CA ARG A 25 1.26 27.03 10.39
C ARG A 25 1.46 25.71 9.65
N HIS A 26 2.49 25.59 8.81
CA HIS A 26 2.82 24.34 8.14
C HIS A 26 3.38 23.29 9.11
N PHE A 27 4.33 23.68 9.97
CA PHE A 27 4.85 22.80 11.02
C PHE A 27 3.81 22.45 12.08
N ALA A 28 2.88 23.36 12.37
CA ALA A 28 1.76 23.06 13.25
C ALA A 28 0.90 21.92 12.69
N ARG A 29 0.78 21.76 11.36
CA ARG A 29 0.01 20.66 10.73
C ARG A 29 0.63 19.27 10.87
N VAL A 30 1.72 19.11 11.62
CA VAL A 30 2.34 17.79 11.88
C VAL A 30 1.36 16.77 12.49
N TYR A 31 0.26 17.23 13.10
CA TYR A 31 -0.85 16.36 13.52
C TYR A 31 -1.58 15.65 12.37
N HIS A 32 -1.38 16.06 11.11
CA HIS A 32 -1.88 15.39 9.90
C HIS A 32 -1.00 14.19 9.48
N ASN A 33 -0.55 13.35 10.40
CA ASN A 33 0.06 12.05 10.06
C ASN A 33 -0.87 11.20 9.16
N GLY A 34 -2.18 11.42 9.24
CA GLY A 34 -3.16 10.84 8.34
C GLY A 34 -2.91 11.17 6.87
N GLY A 35 -2.38 12.36 6.54
CA GLY A 35 -2.09 12.76 5.15
C GLY A 35 -1.01 11.90 4.50
N VAL A 36 0.05 11.55 5.25
CA VAL A 36 1.11 10.66 4.75
C VAL A 36 0.59 9.24 4.57
N HIS A 37 -0.12 8.70 5.57
CA HIS A 37 -0.72 7.37 5.47
C HIS A 37 -1.69 7.26 4.29
N SER A 38 -2.62 8.21 4.15
CA SER A 38 -3.56 8.25 3.04
C SER A 38 -2.86 8.48 1.69
N GLY A 39 -1.84 9.33 1.62
CA GLY A 39 -1.05 9.55 0.41
C GLY A 39 -0.32 8.28 -0.05
N CYS A 40 0.33 7.57 0.88
CA CYS A 40 0.95 6.28 0.60
C CYS A 40 -0.08 5.23 0.15
N ALA A 41 -1.25 5.16 0.80
CA ALA A 41 -2.31 4.21 0.44
C ALA A 41 -2.87 4.47 -0.98
N VAL A 42 -3.10 5.73 -1.34
CA VAL A 42 -3.55 6.12 -2.69
C VAL A 42 -2.47 5.81 -3.73
N SER A 43 -1.21 6.19 -3.47
CA SER A 43 -0.10 5.89 -4.38
C SER A 43 0.10 4.40 -4.59
N ALA A 44 0.04 3.60 -3.53
CA ALA A 44 0.13 2.13 -3.60
C ALA A 44 -1.03 1.55 -4.41
N SER A 45 -2.25 2.09 -4.26
CA SER A 45 -3.42 1.65 -5.01
C SER A 45 -3.31 1.98 -6.51
N VAL A 46 -2.82 3.17 -6.86
CA VAL A 46 -2.53 3.55 -8.26
C VAL A 46 -1.47 2.64 -8.87
N TRP A 47 -0.38 2.39 -8.13
CA TRP A 47 0.65 1.44 -8.57
C TRP A 47 0.08 0.05 -8.80
N TRP A 48 -0.77 -0.44 -7.89
CA TRP A 48 -1.40 -1.75 -8.01
C TRP A 48 -2.34 -1.85 -9.22
N ILE A 49 -3.06 -0.77 -9.55
CA ILE A 49 -3.87 -0.68 -10.78
C ILE A 49 -2.99 -0.82 -12.02
N ILE A 50 -1.90 -0.06 -12.09
CA ILE A 50 -0.96 -0.12 -13.22
C ILE A 50 -0.37 -1.54 -13.36
N TYR A 51 0.04 -2.13 -12.23
CA TYR A 51 0.52 -3.50 -12.18
C TYR A 51 -0.52 -4.50 -12.69
N ALA A 52 -1.78 -4.39 -12.27
CA ALA A 52 -2.86 -5.27 -12.71
C ALA A 52 -3.07 -5.21 -14.23
N PHE A 53 -3.05 -4.01 -14.82
CA PHE A 53 -3.14 -3.87 -16.27
C PHE A 53 -1.94 -4.51 -17.00
N ALA A 54 -0.72 -4.30 -16.52
CA ALA A 54 0.48 -4.88 -17.10
C ALA A 54 0.51 -6.42 -16.98
N ALA A 55 0.09 -6.95 -15.82
CA ALA A 55 0.00 -8.39 -15.57
C ALA A 55 -1.04 -9.05 -16.48
N THR A 56 -2.21 -8.43 -16.65
CA THR A 56 -3.26 -8.91 -17.57
C THR A 56 -2.82 -8.86 -19.03
N GLY A 57 -2.16 -7.78 -19.46
CA GLY A 57 -1.58 -7.70 -20.80
C GLY A 57 -0.56 -8.83 -21.05
N SER A 58 0.33 -9.08 -20.10
CA SER A 58 1.34 -10.15 -20.18
C SER A 58 0.70 -11.54 -20.23
N PHE A 59 -0.37 -11.76 -19.46
CA PHE A 59 -1.15 -13.00 -19.46
C PHE A 59 -1.83 -13.26 -20.82
N ILE A 60 -2.52 -12.25 -21.37
CA ILE A 60 -3.23 -12.37 -22.66
C ILE A 60 -2.25 -12.57 -23.81
N SER A 61 -1.17 -11.79 -23.85
CA SER A 61 -0.14 -11.88 -24.90
C SER A 61 0.79 -13.08 -24.76
N LYS A 62 0.64 -13.90 -23.70
CA LYS A 62 1.53 -15.03 -23.37
C LYS A 62 3.01 -14.63 -23.43
N SER A 63 3.35 -13.51 -22.80
CA SER A 63 4.69 -12.95 -22.86
C SER A 63 5.74 -13.97 -22.42
N PRO A 64 6.76 -14.27 -23.24
CA PRO A 64 7.82 -15.21 -22.86
C PRO A 64 8.74 -14.64 -21.77
N VAL A 65 8.74 -13.31 -21.59
CA VAL A 65 9.59 -12.60 -20.61
C VAL A 65 8.89 -12.52 -19.25
N TYR A 66 7.59 -12.26 -19.23
CA TYR A 66 6.79 -12.14 -18.00
C TYR A 66 5.66 -13.16 -18.01
N ASN A 67 5.98 -14.38 -17.58
CA ASN A 67 5.00 -15.45 -17.50
C ASN A 67 4.15 -15.30 -16.23
N VAL A 68 2.96 -14.71 -16.39
CA VAL A 68 1.99 -14.58 -15.29
C VAL A 68 1.14 -15.83 -15.24
N ASN A 69 1.12 -16.52 -14.10
CA ASN A 69 0.26 -17.68 -13.89
C ASN A 69 -1.15 -17.26 -13.42
N ILE A 70 -2.15 -18.11 -13.66
CA ILE A 70 -3.55 -17.87 -13.26
C ILE A 70 -3.68 -17.55 -11.76
N PRO A 71 -3.03 -18.27 -10.82
CA PRO A 71 -3.14 -17.95 -9.39
C PRO A 71 -2.62 -16.55 -9.04
N THR A 72 -1.53 -16.11 -9.66
CA THR A 72 -0.96 -14.76 -9.48
C THR A 72 -1.93 -13.70 -9.98
N LEU A 73 -2.57 -13.93 -11.13
CA LEU A 73 -3.56 -13.01 -11.68
C LEU A 73 -4.79 -12.90 -10.78
N VAL A 74 -5.30 -14.02 -10.26
CA VAL A 74 -6.43 -14.05 -9.32
C VAL A 74 -6.10 -13.24 -8.06
N LEU A 75 -4.92 -13.47 -7.46
CA LEU A 75 -4.49 -12.70 -6.28
C LEU A 75 -4.36 -11.20 -6.57
N THR A 76 -3.84 -10.84 -7.75
CA THR A 76 -3.72 -9.44 -8.17
C THR A 76 -5.07 -8.72 -8.13
N TYR A 77 -6.11 -9.34 -8.70
CA TYR A 77 -7.46 -8.78 -8.75
C TYR A 77 -8.16 -8.80 -7.38
N LEU A 78 -7.92 -9.82 -6.55
CA LEU A 78 -8.44 -9.84 -5.18
C LEU A 78 -7.88 -8.69 -4.34
N VAL A 79 -6.56 -8.45 -4.39
CA VAL A 79 -5.94 -7.30 -3.71
C VAL A 79 -6.50 -5.99 -4.24
N LEU A 80 -6.60 -5.84 -5.57
CA LEU A 80 -7.15 -4.63 -6.19
C LEU A 80 -8.57 -4.34 -5.72
N PHE A 81 -9.43 -5.36 -5.67
CA PHE A 81 -10.80 -5.25 -5.17
C PHE A 81 -10.84 -4.74 -3.73
N LEU A 82 -10.02 -5.29 -2.84
CA LEU A 82 -9.95 -4.85 -1.43
C LEU A 82 -9.46 -3.41 -1.31
N LEU A 83 -8.44 -3.01 -2.08
CA LEU A 83 -7.93 -1.63 -2.08
C LEU A 83 -9.01 -0.63 -2.54
N ILE A 84 -9.75 -0.95 -3.61
CA ILE A 84 -10.87 -0.12 -4.08
C ILE A 84 -11.96 -0.02 -3.01
N ALA A 85 -12.31 -1.13 -2.35
CA ALA A 85 -13.31 -1.13 -1.27
C ALA A 85 -12.89 -0.22 -0.11
N ILE A 86 -11.60 -0.26 0.29
CA ILE A 86 -11.06 0.63 1.33
C ILE A 86 -11.12 2.09 0.87
N LEU A 87 -10.75 2.41 -0.37
CA LEU A 87 -10.79 3.78 -0.89
C LEU A 87 -12.21 4.35 -0.96
N ILE A 88 -13.19 3.55 -1.40
CA ILE A 88 -14.60 3.95 -1.42
C ILE A 88 -15.08 4.25 0.01
N MET A 89 -14.83 3.36 0.96
CA MET A 89 -15.23 3.56 2.35
C MET A 89 -14.48 4.72 3.01
N ALA A 90 -13.25 5.00 2.59
CA ALA A 90 -12.45 6.12 3.08
C ALA A 90 -12.89 7.49 2.52
N TYR A 91 -13.73 7.52 1.49
CA TYR A 91 -14.19 8.76 0.88
C TYR A 91 -14.91 9.64 1.93
N PRO A 92 -14.59 10.94 2.07
CA PRO A 92 -14.98 11.74 3.24
C PRO A 92 -16.46 11.72 3.58
N THR A 93 -17.34 11.76 2.57
CA THR A 93 -18.79 11.75 2.79
C THR A 93 -19.31 10.39 3.22
N ILE A 94 -18.73 9.29 2.72
CA ILE A 94 -19.10 7.92 3.09
C ILE A 94 -18.56 7.63 4.48
N ARG A 95 -17.28 7.91 4.73
CA ARG A 95 -16.62 7.75 6.03
C ARG A 95 -17.34 8.50 7.15
N ALA A 96 -17.81 9.72 6.89
CA ALA A 96 -18.55 10.49 7.89
C ALA A 96 -19.93 9.89 8.22
N LYS A 97 -20.61 9.28 7.23
CA LYS A 97 -21.93 8.66 7.41
C LYS A 97 -21.88 7.24 7.95
N MET A 98 -20.85 6.49 7.57
CA MET A 98 -20.69 5.05 7.81
C MET A 98 -19.37 4.77 8.52
N HIS A 99 -19.07 5.56 9.56
CA HIS A 99 -17.76 5.54 10.23
C HIS A 99 -17.37 4.15 10.74
N ASP A 100 -18.30 3.46 11.40
CA ASP A 100 -18.03 2.11 11.91
C ASP A 100 -17.73 1.15 10.77
N GLN A 101 -18.56 1.14 9.72
CA GLN A 101 -18.34 0.29 8.56
C GLN A 101 -16.99 0.57 7.89
N PHE A 102 -16.58 1.84 7.81
CA PHE A 102 -15.25 2.21 7.38
C PHE A 102 -14.17 1.60 8.27
N GLU A 103 -14.32 1.65 9.59
CA GLU A 103 -13.37 1.05 10.52
C GLU A 103 -13.27 -0.48 10.36
N TRP A 104 -14.40 -1.17 10.20
CA TRP A 104 -14.44 -2.59 9.91
C TRP A 104 -13.74 -2.89 8.58
N THR A 105 -14.17 -2.25 7.49
CA THR A 105 -13.58 -2.48 6.15
C THR A 105 -12.08 -2.17 6.17
N HIS A 106 -11.65 -1.02 6.71
CA HIS A 106 -10.24 -0.63 6.71
C HIS A 106 -9.36 -1.62 7.49
N ARG A 107 -9.83 -2.10 8.66
CA ARG A 107 -9.08 -3.09 9.46
C ARG A 107 -9.06 -4.45 8.78
N PHE A 108 -10.21 -5.03 8.46
CA PHE A 108 -10.29 -6.39 7.94
C PHE A 108 -9.76 -6.51 6.50
N ALA A 109 -10.19 -5.62 5.60
CA ALA A 109 -9.67 -5.61 4.23
C ALA A 109 -8.20 -5.19 4.19
N GLY A 110 -7.78 -4.27 5.07
CA GLY A 110 -6.38 -3.88 5.21
C GLY A 110 -5.47 -5.06 5.55
N TRP A 111 -5.74 -5.77 6.65
CA TRP A 111 -4.94 -6.95 7.04
C TRP A 111 -5.03 -8.08 6.01
N THR A 112 -6.21 -8.30 5.42
CA THR A 112 -6.38 -9.30 4.35
C THR A 112 -5.53 -8.96 3.13
N SER A 113 -5.53 -7.70 2.68
CA SER A 113 -4.71 -7.26 1.56
C SER A 113 -3.22 -7.48 1.80
N VAL A 114 -2.71 -7.21 3.02
CA VAL A 114 -1.32 -7.48 3.39
C VAL A 114 -1.00 -8.97 3.24
N GLY A 115 -1.86 -9.86 3.76
CA GLY A 115 -1.67 -11.31 3.63
C GLY A 115 -1.67 -11.78 2.17
N LEU A 116 -2.59 -11.26 1.35
CA LEU A 116 -2.68 -11.59 -0.07
C LEU A 116 -1.49 -11.05 -0.88
N VAL A 117 -0.97 -9.88 -0.54
CA VAL A 117 0.26 -9.33 -1.16
C VAL A 117 1.47 -10.21 -0.84
N TRP A 118 1.58 -10.73 0.39
CA TRP A 118 2.63 -11.70 0.74
C TRP A 118 2.49 -13.01 -0.04
N ALA A 119 1.28 -13.56 -0.14
CA ALA A 119 1.02 -14.75 -0.96
C ALA A 119 1.38 -14.50 -2.44
N HIS A 120 1.02 -13.33 -2.95
CA HIS A 120 1.35 -12.90 -4.31
C HIS A 120 2.86 -12.82 -4.51
N LEU A 121 3.61 -12.17 -3.61
CA LEU A 121 5.08 -12.10 -3.63
C LEU A 121 5.73 -13.48 -3.65
N VAL A 122 5.27 -14.38 -2.78
CA VAL A 122 5.80 -15.75 -2.70
C VAL A 122 5.57 -16.51 -4.02
N LEU A 123 4.39 -16.40 -4.61
CA LEU A 123 4.09 -17.05 -5.89
C LEU A 123 4.89 -16.46 -7.05
N SER A 124 5.03 -15.13 -7.10
CA SER A 124 5.87 -14.46 -8.09
C SER A 124 7.35 -14.84 -7.96
N ALA A 125 7.86 -14.99 -6.74
CA ALA A 125 9.23 -15.45 -6.51
C ALA A 125 9.42 -16.91 -6.94
N GLN A 126 8.45 -17.78 -6.67
CA GLN A 126 8.47 -19.18 -7.15
C GLN A 126 8.50 -19.28 -8.67
N SER A 127 7.77 -18.42 -9.39
CA SER A 127 7.77 -18.46 -10.86
C SER A 127 9.13 -18.08 -11.48
N ILE A 128 10.01 -17.44 -10.72
CA ILE A 128 11.36 -17.03 -11.16
C ILE A 128 12.44 -17.98 -10.61
N ALA A 129 12.18 -18.65 -9.48
CA ALA A 129 13.13 -19.53 -8.84
C ALA A 129 13.47 -20.76 -9.70
N SER A 130 14.76 -21.05 -9.87
CA SER A 130 15.20 -22.33 -10.42
C SER A 130 14.98 -23.47 -9.41
N PRO A 131 14.70 -24.72 -9.84
CA PRO A 131 14.35 -25.84 -8.95
C PRO A 131 15.38 -26.16 -7.84
N SER A 132 16.62 -25.73 -8.03
CA SER A 132 17.75 -25.97 -7.12
C SER A 132 18.00 -24.84 -6.10
N GLN A 133 17.26 -23.72 -6.16
CA GLN A 133 17.45 -22.60 -5.23
C GLN A 133 16.40 -22.58 -4.10
N PRO A 134 16.82 -22.42 -2.83
CA PRO A 134 15.89 -22.29 -1.72
C PRO A 134 15.09 -20.98 -1.81
N LEU A 135 13.78 -21.08 -1.56
CA LEU A 135 12.81 -20.01 -1.72
C LEU A 135 13.20 -18.68 -1.04
N GLY A 136 13.75 -18.78 0.17
CA GLY A 136 14.18 -17.62 0.95
C GLY A 136 15.33 -16.84 0.31
N ALA A 137 16.23 -17.52 -0.39
CA ALA A 137 17.34 -16.87 -1.10
C ALA A 137 16.84 -16.14 -2.36
N THR A 138 15.82 -16.66 -3.03
CA THR A 138 15.17 -15.98 -4.16
C THR A 138 14.43 -14.74 -3.69
N LEU A 139 13.62 -14.84 -2.64
CA LEU A 139 12.88 -13.71 -2.07
C LEU A 139 13.79 -12.55 -1.65
N ALA A 140 14.97 -12.85 -1.09
CA ALA A 140 15.94 -11.84 -0.70
C ALA A 140 16.66 -11.16 -1.88
N ARG A 141 16.65 -11.78 -3.07
CA ARG A 141 17.34 -11.30 -4.28
C ARG A 141 16.41 -10.69 -5.31
N THR A 142 15.12 -11.03 -5.28
CA THR A 142 14.12 -10.37 -6.13
C THR A 142 13.97 -8.92 -5.67
N PRO A 143 14.33 -7.95 -6.52
CA PRO A 143 13.92 -6.58 -6.28
C PRO A 143 12.41 -6.54 -6.57
N SER A 144 11.60 -6.52 -5.52
CA SER A 144 10.18 -6.17 -5.66
C SER A 144 10.04 -4.75 -6.19
#